data_AF-A0A0R0C8X4-F1
#
_entry.id   AF-A0A0R0C8X4-F1
#
_cell.length_a   1.000
_cell.length_b   1.000
_cell.length_c   1.000
_cell.angle_alpha   90.00
_cell.angle_beta   90.00
_cell.angle_gamma   90.00
#
_symmetry.space_group_name_H-M   'P 1'
#
loop_
_entity.id
_entity.type
_entity.pdbx_description
1 polymer ?
#
loop_
_entity_poly.entity_id
_entity_poly.type
_entity_poly.pdbx_seq_one_letter_code
_entity_poly.pdbx_strand_id
1 'polypeptide(L)'
;MALAAACTGPALAASPATPLPIGKVQGSGERSPYEGKPVTVEAMVTADMRDGLGGVYVQDAGDGDAATSDALFVRLPDGQAVQVGQWLRISGTVQEQAAGKGGQSLTTLQADKVTAVASRAAPAVTVIEAVPADWEALEGMQVRIVAPLTLAGQDGLQRFGELTAAFGDRLWQPSEVAAAGSPEQAAVIADNARRRLRLDDGSSKRDPGGVSYLAEGVVLRTGAQLSEVQGIVDQRYDGDYRLQLTAPLKVSGDLRPLQPPTVAGGLRIAAFNLENYFNGDGKGGGYPTLRGAKTAEQQAAQQAKLITTIRSLGADVAALMELENDGYGPGSAIDQLVRALNEGQGKDGDWKFVDAKQGPGDNPIRVGIIYRSAKLSPVGKPAVLEREPFGERSRVPLAQAFRMGRNGAPFVVVANHFKSKGCSDASGADADQNDGQGCWNATRVASARLLHQWLQSDPTGSGSKDTVLLGDFNAYAMEDPIRTLNTDGWQDAFKVAGVAQPYSYVYNGLTGRLDHALLSPGMAARLKGAAEWHTNADEADDAGYQGRNVPGPWRSSDHDPLLLGFEP
;
A
#
# COMPACT_ATOMS: atom_id res chain seq x y z
N MET A 1 56.92 66.80 27.56
CA MET A 1 56.13 66.17 26.47
C MET A 1 56.23 64.67 26.68
N ALA A 2 55.17 64.04 27.16
CA ALA A 2 55.19 62.68 27.70
C ALA A 2 54.98 61.61 26.60
N LEU A 3 55.80 60.56 26.65
CA LEU A 3 55.59 59.29 25.94
C LEU A 3 54.41 58.53 26.58
N ALA A 4 53.45 58.08 25.77
CA ALA A 4 52.45 57.10 26.18
C ALA A 4 52.80 55.74 25.54
N ALA A 5 53.24 54.79 26.37
CA ALA A 5 53.49 53.42 26.00
C ALA A 5 52.16 52.65 25.98
N ALA A 6 51.81 52.06 24.84
CA ALA A 6 50.70 51.12 24.72
C ALA A 6 51.14 49.75 25.25
N CYS A 7 50.62 49.35 26.41
CA CYS A 7 50.74 47.98 26.91
C CYS A 7 49.68 47.10 26.21
N THR A 8 50.10 46.27 25.26
CA THR A 8 49.30 45.14 24.80
C THR A 8 49.47 43.99 25.79
N GLY A 9 48.46 43.77 26.64
CA GLY A 9 48.39 42.58 27.47
C GLY A 9 48.25 41.32 26.60
N PRO A 10 48.81 40.17 27.01
CA PRO A 10 48.61 38.91 26.29
C PRO A 10 47.12 38.54 26.33
N ALA A 11 46.56 38.21 25.16
CA ALA A 11 45.24 37.60 25.09
C ALA A 11 45.26 36.33 25.93
N LEU A 12 44.49 36.32 27.02
CA LEU A 12 44.19 35.11 27.77
C LEU A 12 43.58 34.10 26.80
N ALA A 13 44.33 33.04 26.48
CA ALA A 13 43.79 31.88 25.80
C ALA A 13 42.60 31.38 26.63
N ALA A 14 41.39 31.49 26.08
CA ALA A 14 40.20 30.94 26.72
C ALA A 14 40.47 29.46 27.01
N SER A 15 40.29 29.04 28.27
CA SER A 15 40.33 27.62 28.63
C SER A 15 39.43 26.84 27.67
N PRO A 16 39.85 25.66 27.17
CA PRO A 16 38.98 24.88 26.29
C PRO A 16 37.67 24.61 27.02
N ALA A 17 36.55 25.00 26.40
CA ALA A 17 35.23 24.78 26.97
C ALA A 17 35.07 23.29 27.31
N THR A 18 34.66 23.00 28.55
CA THR A 18 34.38 21.64 28.98
C THR A 18 33.29 21.05 28.08
N PRO A 19 33.51 19.88 27.44
CA PRO A 19 32.48 19.23 26.65
C PRO A 19 31.21 18.98 27.46
N LEU A 20 30.06 19.31 26.88
CA LEU A 20 28.74 18.98 27.42
C LEU A 20 28.35 17.57 26.99
N PRO A 21 27.68 16.79 27.86
CA PRO A 21 26.97 15.58 27.45
C PRO A 21 25.89 15.93 26.42
N ILE A 22 25.69 15.07 25.43
CA ILE A 22 24.71 15.28 24.36
C ILE A 22 23.28 15.29 24.91
N GLY A 23 22.94 14.44 25.88
CA GLY A 23 21.62 14.46 26.54
C GLY A 23 21.21 15.82 27.10
N LYS A 24 22.17 16.63 27.57
CA LYS A 24 21.89 18.02 27.97
C LYS A 24 21.67 18.97 26.80
N VAL A 25 22.35 18.73 25.68
CA VAL A 25 22.17 19.51 24.45
C VAL A 25 20.81 19.22 23.83
N GLN A 26 20.38 17.95 23.75
CA GLN A 26 19.03 17.56 23.34
C GLN A 26 17.98 18.10 24.33
N GLY A 27 18.12 17.78 25.62
CA GLY A 27 17.05 17.99 26.60
C GLY A 27 15.93 16.96 26.47
N SER A 28 14.92 17.07 27.34
CA SER A 28 13.83 16.10 27.48
C SER A 28 12.52 16.54 26.80
N GLY A 29 12.61 17.43 25.82
CA GLY A 29 11.44 17.94 25.10
C GLY A 29 11.78 18.18 23.64
N GLU A 30 10.76 18.47 22.84
CA GLU A 30 10.80 18.56 21.37
C GLU A 30 11.79 19.59 20.77
N ARG A 31 12.49 20.38 21.59
CA ARG A 31 13.48 21.37 21.15
C ARG A 31 14.60 21.50 22.17
N SER A 32 15.79 21.73 21.66
CA SER A 32 16.98 21.91 22.48
C SER A 32 16.90 23.14 23.42
N PRO A 33 17.26 23.00 24.72
CA PRO A 33 17.47 24.15 25.61
C PRO A 33 18.72 24.98 25.23
N TYR A 34 19.51 24.48 24.29
CA TYR A 34 20.70 25.12 23.74
C TYR A 34 20.49 25.68 22.34
N GLU A 35 19.26 25.70 21.80
CA GLU A 35 18.96 26.30 20.49
C GLU A 35 19.60 27.70 20.34
N GLY A 36 20.38 27.88 19.26
CA GLY A 36 21.10 29.11 18.94
C GLY A 36 22.34 29.40 19.79
N LYS A 37 22.71 28.51 20.74
CA LYS A 37 23.88 28.68 21.60
C LYS A 37 25.08 27.87 21.09
N PRO A 38 26.31 28.37 21.28
CA PRO A 38 27.51 27.60 21.03
C PRO A 38 27.70 26.54 22.11
N VAL A 39 28.02 25.32 21.70
CA VAL A 39 28.35 24.19 22.57
C VAL A 39 29.63 23.51 22.11
N THR A 40 30.21 22.70 22.99
CA THR A 40 31.27 21.74 22.63
C THR A 40 30.84 20.38 23.14
N VAL A 41 30.91 19.36 22.30
CA VAL A 41 30.59 17.97 22.65
C VAL A 41 31.76 17.06 22.27
N GLU A 42 31.84 15.89 22.90
CA GLU A 42 32.75 14.83 22.51
C GLU A 42 31.99 13.53 22.28
N ALA A 43 32.03 13.03 21.05
CA ALA A 43 31.16 11.95 20.62
C ALA A 43 31.81 11.09 19.54
N MET A 44 31.33 9.86 19.39
CA MET A 44 31.72 8.94 18.32
C MET A 44 30.82 9.14 17.12
N VAL A 45 31.38 9.16 15.91
CA VAL A 45 30.59 9.11 14.67
C VAL A 45 29.91 7.73 14.56
N THR A 46 28.57 7.70 14.60
CA THR A 46 27.77 6.47 14.51
C THR A 46 27.29 6.20 13.09
N ALA A 47 27.04 7.23 12.30
CA ALA A 47 26.70 7.10 10.88
C ALA A 47 27.21 8.30 10.08
N ASP A 48 27.67 8.04 8.85
CA ASP A 48 28.08 9.05 7.90
C ASP A 48 27.04 9.16 6.78
N MET A 49 26.27 10.23 6.78
CA MET A 49 25.19 10.50 5.83
C MET A 49 25.48 11.78 5.02
N ARG A 50 26.76 12.15 4.85
CA ARG A 50 27.13 13.40 4.17
C ARG A 50 26.66 13.46 2.73
N ASP A 51 26.77 12.34 2.01
CA ASP A 51 26.38 12.26 0.60
C ASP A 51 24.85 12.34 0.41
N GLY A 52 24.07 11.89 1.39
CA GLY A 52 22.61 11.79 1.28
C GLY A 52 21.82 12.86 2.04
N LEU A 53 22.23 13.17 3.28
CA LEU A 53 21.54 14.10 4.19
C LEU A 53 22.39 15.32 4.56
N GLY A 54 23.66 15.38 4.13
CA GLY A 54 24.54 16.53 4.33
C GLY A 54 25.20 16.63 5.71
N GLY A 55 25.29 15.52 6.46
CA GLY A 55 25.91 15.51 7.79
C GLY A 55 26.22 14.11 8.32
N VAL A 56 26.66 14.05 9.57
CA VAL A 56 26.98 12.79 10.28
C VAL A 56 26.19 12.71 11.58
N TYR A 57 25.82 11.51 12.00
CA TYR A 57 25.31 11.29 13.35
C TYR A 57 26.47 10.99 14.28
N VAL A 58 26.43 11.59 15.47
CA VAL A 58 27.40 11.33 16.54
C VAL A 58 26.66 10.99 17.82
N GLN A 59 27.24 10.10 18.64
CA GLN A 59 26.67 9.69 19.93
C GLN A 59 27.78 9.65 20.99
N ASP A 60 27.49 10.15 22.18
CA ASP A 60 28.44 10.12 23.29
C ASP A 60 28.20 8.89 24.21
N ALA A 61 28.88 8.86 25.36
CA ALA A 61 28.79 7.71 26.29
C ALA A 61 27.43 7.59 27.00
N GLY A 62 26.56 8.58 26.82
CA GLY A 62 25.30 8.77 27.49
C GLY A 62 25.38 9.46 28.84
N ASP A 63 24.30 10.14 29.21
CA ASP A 63 24.19 10.83 30.50
C ASP A 63 23.39 10.04 31.57
N GLY A 64 22.84 8.89 31.17
CA GLY A 64 22.08 7.99 32.04
C GLY A 64 20.62 8.39 32.25
N ASP A 65 20.12 9.41 31.55
CA ASP A 65 18.73 9.80 31.54
C ASP A 65 18.01 9.23 30.31
N ALA A 66 17.08 8.30 30.53
CA ALA A 66 16.31 7.68 29.47
C ALA A 66 15.29 8.64 28.81
N ALA A 67 15.11 9.84 29.36
CA ALA A 67 14.24 10.88 28.79
C ALA A 67 14.96 11.81 27.80
N THR A 68 16.26 11.63 27.57
CA THR A 68 17.04 12.46 26.64
C THR A 68 17.84 11.61 25.68
N SER A 69 17.95 12.05 24.43
CA SER A 69 18.84 11.41 23.46
C SER A 69 20.31 11.75 23.71
N ASP A 70 21.17 10.75 23.58
CA ASP A 70 22.62 10.90 23.68
C ASP A 70 23.32 11.12 22.33
N ALA A 71 22.55 11.44 21.28
CA ALA A 71 23.04 11.60 19.91
C ALA A 71 22.61 12.93 19.26
N LEU A 72 23.36 13.33 18.23
CA LEU A 72 23.15 14.57 17.47
C LEU A 72 23.44 14.35 15.98
N PHE A 73 22.66 15.02 15.13
CA PHE A 73 23.02 15.20 13.73
C PHE A 73 23.94 16.44 13.57
N VAL A 74 25.11 16.25 12.98
CA VAL A 74 26.16 17.28 12.87
C VAL A 74 26.42 17.61 11.41
N ARG A 75 26.28 18.89 11.05
CA ARG A 75 26.78 19.42 9.77
C ARG A 75 28.23 19.84 9.94
N LEU A 76 29.13 19.14 9.26
CA LEU A 76 30.57 19.40 9.35
C LEU A 76 31.00 20.57 8.45
N PRO A 77 32.14 21.22 8.73
CA PRO A 77 32.76 22.15 7.79
C PRO A 77 33.11 21.46 6.47
N ASP A 78 33.08 22.21 5.37
CA ASP A 78 33.44 21.72 4.04
C ASP A 78 34.84 21.08 4.03
N GLY A 79 34.95 19.89 3.44
CA GLY A 79 36.20 19.15 3.35
C GLY A 79 36.69 18.49 4.65
N GLN A 80 35.94 18.61 5.76
CA GLN A 80 36.27 17.90 6.99
C GLN A 80 36.17 16.38 6.79
N ALA A 81 37.31 15.69 6.86
CA ALA A 81 37.35 14.24 6.82
C ALA A 81 36.95 13.65 8.18
N VAL A 82 36.07 12.65 8.15
CA VAL A 82 35.64 11.84 9.29
C VAL A 82 35.39 10.40 8.86
N GLN A 83 35.39 9.47 9.82
CA GLN A 83 35.05 8.06 9.61
C GLN A 83 34.12 7.58 10.72
N VAL A 84 33.22 6.64 10.40
CA VAL A 84 32.41 5.94 11.41
C VAL A 84 33.31 5.26 12.43
N GLY A 85 32.96 5.37 13.72
CA GLY A 85 33.76 4.90 14.86
C GLY A 85 34.81 5.90 15.36
N GLN A 86 35.03 7.01 14.66
CA GLN A 86 35.97 8.04 15.11
C GLN A 86 35.38 8.88 16.25
N TRP A 87 36.15 9.07 17.31
CA TRP A 87 35.83 10.02 18.38
C TRP A 87 36.29 11.43 18.01
N LEU A 88 35.37 12.39 18.13
CA LEU A 88 35.57 13.78 17.77
C LEU A 88 35.23 14.68 18.95
N ARG A 89 35.97 15.77 19.11
CA ARG A 89 35.54 16.97 19.82
C ARG A 89 35.01 17.96 18.80
N ILE A 90 33.75 18.37 18.96
CA ILE A 90 33.01 19.19 18.01
C ILE A 90 32.54 20.44 18.75
N SER A 91 32.96 21.61 18.28
CA SER A 91 32.45 22.90 18.74
C SER A 91 31.62 23.52 17.62
N GLY A 92 30.43 24.00 17.96
CA GLY A 92 29.48 24.52 16.99
C GLY A 92 28.25 25.15 17.63
N THR A 93 27.31 25.57 16.80
CA THR A 93 26.04 26.18 17.25
C THR A 93 24.90 25.19 17.06
N VAL A 94 24.09 25.01 18.11
CA VAL A 94 22.89 24.14 18.06
C VAL A 94 21.79 24.80 17.25
N GLN A 95 21.13 24.03 16.39
CA GLN A 95 20.04 24.48 15.53
C GLN A 95 18.89 23.48 15.52
N GLU A 96 17.67 23.99 15.41
CA GLU A 96 16.47 23.19 15.17
C GLU A 96 16.21 23.13 13.66
N GLN A 97 16.41 21.96 13.06
CA GLN A 97 16.09 21.74 11.65
C GLN A 97 14.62 21.34 11.53
N ALA A 98 13.81 22.14 10.82
CA ALA A 98 12.41 21.80 10.58
C ALA A 98 12.25 20.39 9.97
N ALA A 99 11.47 19.55 10.64
CA ALA A 99 11.23 18.16 10.26
C ALA A 99 9.82 17.93 9.68
N GLY A 100 8.91 18.91 9.79
CA GLY A 100 7.56 18.83 9.24
C GLY A 100 6.89 20.20 9.17
N LYS A 101 5.62 20.23 8.76
CA LYS A 101 4.81 21.47 8.72
C LYS A 101 4.14 21.80 10.06
N GLY A 102 4.15 20.88 11.02
CA GLY A 102 3.46 20.99 12.31
C GLY A 102 4.30 21.57 13.45
N GLY A 103 5.54 22.01 13.16
CA GLY A 103 6.47 22.54 14.17
C GLY A 103 7.47 21.52 14.73
N GLN A 104 7.42 20.27 14.27
CA GLN A 104 8.43 19.24 14.54
C GLN A 104 9.81 19.68 14.03
N SER A 105 10.86 19.39 14.79
CA SER A 105 12.24 19.69 14.42
C SER A 105 13.21 18.63 14.93
N LEU A 106 14.29 18.47 14.17
CA LEU A 106 15.46 17.67 14.53
C LEU A 106 16.49 18.59 15.18
N THR A 107 16.99 18.23 16.36
CA THR A 107 18.10 18.95 16.98
C THR A 107 19.40 18.63 16.24
N THR A 108 20.09 19.67 15.78
CA THR A 108 21.31 19.56 14.98
C THR A 108 22.44 20.44 15.52
N LEU A 109 23.68 20.14 15.14
CA LEU A 109 24.85 20.95 15.44
C LEU A 109 25.53 21.40 14.14
N GLN A 110 25.57 22.71 13.90
CA GLN A 110 26.40 23.29 12.85
C GLN A 110 27.83 23.46 13.40
N ALA A 111 28.74 22.60 12.98
CA ALA A 111 30.09 22.57 13.50
C ALA A 111 30.96 23.70 12.92
N ASP A 112 31.65 24.43 13.79
CA ASP A 112 32.66 25.43 13.44
C ASP A 112 34.07 24.84 13.51
N LYS A 113 34.29 23.92 14.44
CA LYS A 113 35.58 23.27 14.68
C LYS A 113 35.39 21.81 15.03
N VAL A 114 36.13 20.94 14.33
CA VAL A 114 36.11 19.49 14.53
C VAL A 114 37.55 19.02 14.71
N THR A 115 37.81 18.29 15.79
CA THR A 115 39.14 17.73 16.07
C THR A 115 39.00 16.28 16.52
N ALA A 116 39.82 15.39 15.96
CA ALA A 116 39.91 14.02 16.45
C ALA A 116 40.43 13.99 17.88
N VAL A 117 39.86 13.11 18.71
CA VAL A 117 40.32 12.86 20.08
C VAL A 117 40.66 11.39 20.25
N ALA A 118 41.25 11.05 21.40
CA ALA A 118 41.56 9.65 21.72
C ALA A 118 40.28 8.80 21.73
N SER A 119 40.34 7.63 21.08
CA SER A 119 39.24 6.68 21.04
C SER A 119 38.83 6.23 22.45
N ARG A 120 37.52 6.01 22.63
CA ARG A 120 36.90 5.44 23.83
C ARG A 120 36.08 4.21 23.45
N ALA A 121 35.49 3.55 24.45
CA ALA A 121 34.50 2.51 24.19
C ALA A 121 33.33 3.08 23.37
N ALA A 122 32.87 2.32 22.37
CA ALA A 122 31.71 2.71 21.59
C ALA A 122 30.46 2.79 22.49
N PRO A 123 29.56 3.77 22.26
CA PRO A 123 28.24 3.79 22.90
C PRO A 123 27.48 2.48 22.62
N ALA A 124 26.69 2.04 23.59
CA ALA A 124 25.86 0.84 23.40
C ALA A 124 24.75 1.11 22.38
N VAL A 125 24.45 0.12 21.54
CA VAL A 125 23.29 0.17 20.65
C VAL A 125 22.02 -0.06 21.46
N THR A 126 21.08 0.87 21.39
CA THR A 126 19.79 0.76 22.08
C THR A 126 18.95 -0.34 21.45
N VAL A 127 18.49 -1.30 22.26
CA VAL A 127 17.66 -2.42 21.79
C VAL A 127 16.18 -2.07 21.97
N ILE A 128 15.41 -2.13 20.88
CA ILE A 128 13.98 -1.85 20.87
C ILE A 128 13.21 -3.18 20.81
N GLU A 129 12.54 -3.51 21.92
CA GLU A 129 11.77 -4.76 22.09
C GLU A 129 10.25 -4.58 21.92
N ALA A 130 9.79 -3.34 21.89
CA ALA A 130 8.39 -2.94 21.64
C ALA A 130 8.36 -1.54 21.03
N VAL A 131 7.19 -1.07 20.59
CA VAL A 131 7.03 0.32 20.13
C VAL A 131 7.55 1.28 21.21
N PRO A 132 8.50 2.18 20.92
CA PRO A 132 8.93 3.20 21.85
C PRO A 132 7.76 4.04 22.35
N ALA A 133 7.74 4.31 23.65
CA ALA A 133 6.76 5.23 24.25
C ALA A 133 7.04 6.69 23.85
N ASP A 134 8.32 6.99 23.57
CA ASP A 134 8.82 8.28 23.16
C ASP A 134 9.97 8.06 22.16
N TRP A 135 9.79 8.56 20.95
CA TRP A 135 10.83 8.51 19.91
C TRP A 135 11.80 9.70 20.01
N GLU A 136 11.39 10.79 20.66
CA GLU A 136 12.23 11.99 20.84
C GLU A 136 13.44 11.69 21.73
N ALA A 137 13.21 10.92 22.80
CA ALA A 137 14.28 10.42 23.66
C ALA A 137 15.30 9.52 22.93
N LEU A 138 15.02 9.10 21.69
CA LEU A 138 15.91 8.30 20.85
C LEU A 138 16.47 9.10 19.66
N GLU A 139 16.15 10.38 19.49
CA GLU A 139 16.50 11.20 18.33
C GLU A 139 18.00 11.12 17.98
N GLY A 140 18.35 10.65 16.78
CA GLY A 140 19.74 10.52 16.34
C GLY A 140 20.50 9.31 16.91
N MET A 141 19.92 8.56 17.84
CA MET A 141 20.58 7.41 18.47
C MET A 141 20.64 6.21 17.53
N GLN A 142 21.70 5.42 17.67
CA GLN A 142 21.79 4.11 17.02
C GLN A 142 20.92 3.09 17.75
N VAL A 143 19.99 2.48 17.02
CA VAL A 143 19.06 1.49 17.56
C VAL A 143 19.09 0.17 16.79
N ARG A 144 18.69 -0.90 17.47
CA ARG A 144 18.43 -2.23 16.91
C ARG A 144 17.07 -2.73 17.37
N ILE A 145 16.15 -2.86 16.42
CA ILE A 145 14.80 -3.38 16.66
C ILE A 145 14.85 -4.91 16.60
N VAL A 146 14.51 -5.53 17.73
CA VAL A 146 14.32 -6.99 17.87
C VAL A 146 12.85 -7.35 18.06
N ALA A 147 11.98 -6.35 18.26
CA ALA A 147 10.53 -6.51 18.23
C ALA A 147 10.06 -7.08 16.88
N PRO A 148 8.93 -7.83 16.85
CA PRO A 148 8.30 -8.22 15.59
C PRO A 148 7.98 -7.00 14.75
N LEU A 149 8.43 -7.00 13.50
CA LEU A 149 8.21 -5.92 12.55
C LEU A 149 7.74 -6.51 11.23
N THR A 150 6.63 -6.01 10.70
CA THR A 150 6.02 -6.45 9.45
C THR A 150 6.21 -5.37 8.38
N LEU A 151 6.61 -5.76 7.17
CA LEU A 151 6.60 -4.87 6.01
C LEU A 151 5.15 -4.51 5.66
N ALA A 152 4.80 -3.23 5.82
CA ALA A 152 3.45 -2.73 5.63
C ALA A 152 3.25 -2.07 4.26
N GLY A 153 4.28 -1.45 3.65
CA GLY A 153 4.13 -0.77 2.36
C GLY A 153 5.46 -0.50 1.65
N GLN A 154 5.39 -0.35 0.32
CA GLN A 154 6.54 -0.27 -0.59
C GLN A 154 6.43 0.93 -1.57
N ASP A 155 5.36 1.72 -1.46
CA ASP A 155 4.99 2.82 -2.35
C ASP A 155 6.03 3.95 -2.42
N GLY A 156 6.79 4.13 -1.33
CA GLY A 156 7.88 5.11 -1.26
C GLY A 156 9.20 4.63 -1.87
N LEU A 157 9.36 3.32 -2.15
CA LEU A 157 10.67 2.73 -2.36
C LEU A 157 11.36 3.25 -3.62
N GLN A 158 10.67 3.18 -4.76
CA GLN A 158 11.25 3.59 -6.05
C GLN A 158 11.52 5.10 -6.12
N ARG A 159 10.72 5.90 -5.41
CA ARG A 159 10.77 7.35 -5.50
C ARG A 159 11.67 8.00 -4.45
N PHE A 160 11.74 7.43 -3.26
CA PHE A 160 12.39 8.03 -2.10
C PHE A 160 13.31 7.06 -1.35
N GLY A 161 13.42 5.79 -1.77
CA GLY A 161 14.22 4.81 -1.02
C GLY A 161 13.56 4.36 0.28
N GLU A 162 12.25 4.56 0.43
CA GLU A 162 11.54 4.36 1.70
C GLU A 162 10.59 3.14 1.72
N LEU A 163 10.58 2.41 2.83
CA LEU A 163 9.59 1.35 3.15
C LEU A 163 8.75 1.72 4.38
N THR A 164 7.49 1.26 4.43
CA THR A 164 6.64 1.37 5.62
C THR A 164 6.73 0.03 6.33
N ALA A 165 7.13 0.05 7.59
CA ALA A 165 7.06 -1.09 8.47
C ALA A 165 6.04 -0.83 9.59
N ALA A 166 5.62 -1.90 10.25
CA ALA A 166 4.71 -1.84 11.38
C ALA A 166 5.19 -2.75 12.51
N PHE A 167 5.21 -2.24 13.74
CA PHE A 167 5.42 -3.09 14.90
C PHE A 167 4.24 -4.07 15.05
N GLY A 168 4.55 -5.34 15.31
CA GLY A 168 3.56 -6.42 15.32
C GLY A 168 3.13 -6.80 13.90
N ASP A 169 1.85 -7.09 13.72
CA ASP A 169 1.26 -7.54 12.45
C ASP A 169 0.97 -6.38 11.47
N ARG A 170 0.22 -6.67 10.41
CA ARG A 170 -0.27 -5.69 9.43
C ARG A 170 -1.01 -4.51 10.06
N LEU A 171 -0.94 -3.38 9.36
CA LEU A 171 -1.83 -2.25 9.58
C LEU A 171 -3.10 -2.43 8.74
N TRP A 172 -4.26 -2.14 9.33
CA TRP A 172 -5.56 -2.29 8.68
C TRP A 172 -6.14 -0.93 8.30
N GLN A 173 -6.80 -0.87 7.17
CA GLN A 173 -7.62 0.28 6.81
C GLN A 173 -8.68 0.50 7.90
N PRO A 174 -8.77 1.69 8.53
CA PRO A 174 -9.68 1.90 9.65
C PRO A 174 -11.14 1.57 9.32
N SER A 175 -11.60 1.95 8.12
CA SER A 175 -12.96 1.67 7.63
C SER A 175 -13.15 0.24 7.07
N GLU A 176 -12.13 -0.61 7.10
CA GLU A 176 -12.30 -2.06 6.88
C GLU A 176 -12.78 -2.76 8.16
N VAL A 177 -12.29 -2.33 9.32
CA VAL A 177 -12.49 -3.04 10.60
C VAL A 177 -13.44 -2.32 11.56
N ALA A 178 -13.71 -1.03 11.36
CA ALA A 178 -14.60 -0.24 12.20
C ALA A 178 -15.45 0.72 11.37
N ALA A 179 -16.66 1.04 11.86
CA ALA A 179 -17.57 1.94 11.15
C ALA A 179 -17.01 3.38 11.11
N ALA A 180 -17.26 4.09 10.02
CA ALA A 180 -16.85 5.49 9.88
C ALA A 180 -17.39 6.37 11.01
N GLY A 181 -16.55 7.25 11.54
CA GLY A 181 -16.85 8.17 12.64
C GLY A 181 -17.03 7.51 14.02
N SER A 182 -16.78 6.21 14.16
CA SER A 182 -16.92 5.50 15.44
C SER A 182 -15.69 5.66 16.34
N PRO A 183 -15.83 5.56 17.68
CA PRO A 183 -14.71 5.48 18.60
C PRO A 183 -13.74 4.32 18.27
N GLU A 184 -14.27 3.20 17.78
CA GLU A 184 -13.48 2.05 17.36
C GLU A 184 -12.59 2.40 16.16
N GLN A 185 -13.08 3.17 15.19
CA GLN A 185 -12.27 3.64 14.06
C GLN A 185 -11.17 4.59 14.53
N ALA A 186 -11.48 5.52 15.44
CA ALA A 186 -10.48 6.42 16.02
C ALA A 186 -9.38 5.64 16.76
N ALA A 187 -9.73 4.56 17.48
CA ALA A 187 -8.77 3.68 18.14
C ALA A 187 -7.85 2.98 17.12
N VAL A 188 -8.38 2.51 15.99
CA VAL A 188 -7.57 1.88 14.92
C VAL A 188 -6.63 2.89 14.25
N ILE A 189 -7.08 4.12 14.01
CA ILE A 189 -6.23 5.21 13.48
C ILE A 189 -5.06 5.48 14.44
N ALA A 190 -5.34 5.62 15.74
CA ALA A 190 -4.33 5.87 16.75
C ALA A 190 -3.36 4.68 16.89
N ASP A 191 -3.86 3.43 16.83
CA ASP A 191 -3.02 2.23 16.87
C ASP A 191 -2.09 2.13 15.66
N ASN A 192 -2.62 2.37 14.46
CA ASN A 192 -1.85 2.37 13.23
C ASN A 192 -0.74 3.43 13.26
N ALA A 193 -1.08 4.67 13.67
CA ALA A 193 -0.10 5.75 13.79
C ALA A 193 1.01 5.40 14.79
N ARG A 194 0.64 4.83 15.95
CA ARG A 194 1.59 4.40 16.98
C ARG A 194 2.55 3.30 16.48
N ARG A 195 2.07 2.36 15.68
CA ARG A 195 2.83 1.18 15.24
C ARG A 195 3.62 1.39 13.94
N ARG A 196 3.30 2.41 13.16
CA ARG A 196 3.94 2.70 11.86
C ARG A 196 5.37 3.20 12.07
N LEU A 197 6.29 2.69 11.27
CA LEU A 197 7.68 3.15 11.21
C LEU A 197 8.12 3.27 9.75
N ARG A 198 8.77 4.37 9.39
CA ARG A 198 9.42 4.52 8.09
C ARG A 198 10.84 3.97 8.15
N LEU A 199 11.22 3.15 7.18
CA LEU A 199 12.60 2.71 6.95
C LEU A 199 13.14 3.48 5.74
N ASP A 200 14.30 4.10 5.88
CA ASP A 200 14.84 5.10 4.95
C ASP A 200 16.32 4.80 4.61
N ASP A 201 16.77 5.24 3.44
CA ASP A 201 18.07 4.90 2.84
C ASP A 201 19.20 5.85 3.21
N GLY A 202 18.90 6.88 4.02
CA GLY A 202 19.87 7.89 4.42
C GLY A 202 20.11 8.94 3.34
N SER A 203 19.15 9.18 2.44
CA SER A 203 19.35 10.11 1.32
C SER A 203 18.10 10.93 0.95
N SER A 204 18.31 12.20 0.59
CA SER A 204 17.24 13.06 0.05
C SER A 204 17.07 12.93 -1.47
N LYS A 205 17.76 11.97 -2.12
CA LYS A 205 17.75 11.79 -3.57
C LYS A 205 16.41 11.20 -4.00
N ARG A 206 15.75 11.88 -4.92
CA ARG A 206 14.58 11.35 -5.61
C ARG A 206 15.00 10.33 -6.67
N ASP A 207 14.23 9.26 -6.80
CA ASP A 207 14.40 8.18 -7.77
C ASP A 207 15.84 7.62 -7.69
N PRO A 208 16.27 7.06 -6.54
CA PRO A 208 17.68 6.78 -6.26
C PRO A 208 18.30 5.73 -7.20
N GLY A 209 17.47 4.90 -7.86
CA GLY A 209 17.85 3.85 -8.80
C GLY A 209 18.28 2.54 -8.13
N GLY A 210 18.76 2.62 -6.89
CA GLY A 210 19.02 1.50 -6.00
C GLY A 210 18.96 1.98 -4.55
N VAL A 211 18.68 1.05 -3.63
CA VAL A 211 18.44 1.35 -2.22
C VAL A 211 19.45 0.61 -1.37
N SER A 212 20.23 1.34 -0.57
CA SER A 212 21.46 0.88 0.08
C SER A 212 21.27 -0.31 1.02
N TYR A 213 20.12 -0.36 1.70
CA TYR A 213 19.80 -1.40 2.66
C TYR A 213 19.13 -2.64 2.03
N LEU A 214 18.85 -2.65 0.73
CA LEU A 214 18.25 -3.79 0.05
C LEU A 214 19.29 -4.56 -0.76
N ALA A 215 19.29 -5.89 -0.61
CA ALA A 215 20.06 -6.75 -1.49
C ALA A 215 19.50 -6.72 -2.92
N GLU A 216 20.38 -6.83 -3.92
CA GLU A 216 19.96 -6.95 -5.31
C GLU A 216 19.04 -8.16 -5.48
N GLY A 217 17.90 -7.97 -6.17
CA GLY A 217 16.94 -9.04 -6.44
C GLY A 217 16.09 -9.48 -5.24
N VAL A 218 16.17 -8.79 -4.09
CA VAL A 218 15.27 -9.09 -2.96
C VAL A 218 13.81 -8.99 -3.39
N VAL A 219 13.02 -10.00 -3.01
CA VAL A 219 11.58 -9.99 -3.24
C VAL A 219 10.91 -9.43 -2.00
N LEU A 220 10.35 -8.23 -2.14
CA LEU A 220 9.57 -7.57 -1.10
C LEU A 220 8.09 -7.89 -1.30
N ARG A 221 7.46 -8.36 -0.22
CA ARG A 221 6.02 -8.53 -0.16
C ARG A 221 5.47 -7.96 1.12
N THR A 222 4.36 -7.23 1.02
CA THR A 222 3.64 -6.75 2.19
C THR A 222 3.25 -7.95 3.07
N GLY A 223 3.36 -7.81 4.39
CA GLY A 223 3.23 -8.90 5.34
C GLY A 223 4.54 -9.65 5.66
N ALA A 224 5.63 -9.41 4.93
CA ALA A 224 6.92 -10.07 5.21
C ALA A 224 7.50 -9.61 6.56
N GLN A 225 8.14 -10.54 7.28
CA GLN A 225 8.73 -10.24 8.59
C GLN A 225 10.13 -9.67 8.44
N LEU A 226 10.38 -8.58 9.15
CA LEU A 226 11.65 -7.88 9.24
C LEU A 226 12.28 -8.20 10.60
N SER A 227 13.58 -8.49 10.62
CA SER A 227 14.30 -8.88 11.84
C SER A 227 15.64 -8.18 11.98
N GLU A 228 16.06 -7.95 13.22
CA GLU A 228 17.34 -7.33 13.55
C GLU A 228 17.59 -6.01 12.79
N VAL A 229 16.53 -5.19 12.68
CA VAL A 229 16.54 -3.95 11.90
C VAL A 229 17.38 -2.92 12.65
N GLN A 230 18.41 -2.38 12.00
CA GLN A 230 19.40 -1.49 12.60
C GLN A 230 19.48 -0.18 11.84
N GLY A 231 19.52 0.92 12.57
CA GLY A 231 19.61 2.24 11.97
C GLY A 231 19.73 3.36 13.00
N ILE A 232 19.65 4.58 12.50
CA ILE A 232 19.62 5.79 13.31
C ILE A 232 18.18 6.32 13.35
N VAL A 233 17.65 6.57 14.55
CA VAL A 233 16.35 7.23 14.70
C VAL A 233 16.49 8.67 14.23
N ASP A 234 15.53 9.12 13.45
CA ASP A 234 15.61 10.40 12.77
C ASP A 234 14.20 10.97 12.56
N GLN A 235 14.11 12.28 12.40
CA GLN A 235 12.85 12.98 12.15
C GLN A 235 13.07 14.01 11.03
N ARG A 236 12.32 13.89 9.92
CA ARG A 236 12.44 14.81 8.78
C ARG A 236 11.24 14.76 7.84
N TYR A 237 11.14 15.76 6.96
CA TYR A 237 10.17 15.93 5.87
C TYR A 237 8.68 16.01 6.24
N ASP A 238 8.11 14.91 6.73
CA ASP A 238 6.70 14.76 7.08
C ASP A 238 6.42 14.98 8.58
N GLY A 239 7.47 15.06 9.39
CA GLY A 239 7.42 15.24 10.84
C GLY A 239 7.32 13.92 11.60
N ASP A 240 7.24 12.79 10.89
CA ASP A 240 7.20 11.47 11.50
C ASP A 240 8.63 10.95 11.76
N TYR A 241 8.78 10.15 12.81
CA TYR A 241 10.02 9.45 13.07
C TYR A 241 10.24 8.32 12.07
N ARG A 242 11.51 8.15 11.72
CA ARG A 242 11.99 7.17 10.75
C ARG A 242 13.30 6.56 11.21
N LEU A 243 13.68 5.47 10.57
CA LEU A 243 14.93 4.78 10.82
C LEU A 243 15.80 4.84 9.56
N GLN A 244 16.91 5.59 9.64
CA GLN A 244 17.94 5.61 8.60
C GLN A 244 18.76 4.32 8.70
N LEU A 245 18.53 3.37 7.80
CA LEU A 245 19.11 2.04 7.91
C LEU A 245 20.63 2.07 7.71
N THR A 246 21.36 1.47 8.65
CA THR A 246 22.84 1.40 8.64
C THR A 246 23.36 -0.01 8.35
N ALA A 247 22.45 -0.97 8.16
CA ALA A 247 22.76 -2.35 7.83
C ALA A 247 21.76 -2.88 6.78
N PRO A 248 22.12 -3.92 6.01
CA PRO A 248 21.19 -4.58 5.10
C PRO A 248 19.94 -5.09 5.84
N LEU A 249 18.78 -4.82 5.28
CA LEU A 249 17.49 -5.23 5.80
C LEU A 249 17.32 -6.75 5.63
N LYS A 250 17.06 -7.44 6.73
CA LYS A 250 16.75 -8.88 6.71
C LYS A 250 15.25 -9.07 6.56
N VAL A 251 14.84 -9.47 5.37
CA VAL A 251 13.46 -9.80 5.03
C VAL A 251 13.29 -11.31 5.06
N SER A 252 12.27 -11.78 5.77
CA SER A 252 11.94 -13.20 5.89
C SER A 252 10.47 -13.46 5.60
N GLY A 253 10.17 -14.67 5.12
CA GLY A 253 8.86 -15.05 4.64
C GLY A 253 8.73 -14.85 3.13
N ASP A 254 9.11 -15.87 2.35
CA ASP A 254 8.57 -15.97 0.99
C ASP A 254 7.09 -16.35 1.11
N LEU A 255 6.26 -15.31 1.16
CA LEU A 255 4.83 -15.46 1.40
C LEU A 255 4.07 -15.92 0.16
N ARG A 256 4.74 -16.12 -0.99
CA ARG A 256 4.04 -16.32 -2.28
C ARG A 256 3.17 -17.57 -2.22
N PRO A 257 1.83 -17.46 -2.33
CA PRO A 257 0.96 -18.62 -2.43
C PRO A 257 1.16 -19.27 -3.80
N LEU A 258 2.13 -20.17 -3.91
CA LEU A 258 2.51 -20.82 -5.17
C LEU A 258 1.37 -21.62 -5.81
N GLN A 259 0.36 -21.99 -5.04
CA GLN A 259 -0.84 -22.67 -5.49
C GLN A 259 -2.06 -21.75 -5.33
N PRO A 260 -3.01 -21.79 -6.29
CA PRO A 260 -4.28 -21.10 -6.13
C PRO A 260 -5.08 -21.69 -4.96
N PRO A 261 -5.94 -20.88 -4.31
CA PRO A 261 -6.79 -21.38 -3.24
C PRO A 261 -7.79 -22.42 -3.74
N THR A 262 -8.12 -23.36 -2.86
CA THR A 262 -9.17 -24.36 -3.12
C THR A 262 -10.42 -24.01 -2.33
N VAL A 263 -11.57 -23.99 -3.00
CA VAL A 263 -12.89 -23.86 -2.38
C VAL A 263 -13.73 -25.11 -2.66
N ALA A 264 -14.54 -25.53 -1.69
CA ALA A 264 -15.47 -26.64 -1.86
C ALA A 264 -16.69 -26.23 -2.72
N GLY A 265 -17.44 -27.20 -3.23
CA GLY A 265 -18.62 -26.96 -4.07
C GLY A 265 -18.42 -27.32 -5.55
N GLY A 266 -19.53 -27.48 -6.27
CA GLY A 266 -19.54 -27.87 -7.69
C GLY A 266 -19.58 -26.68 -8.66
N LEU A 267 -19.97 -25.49 -8.18
CA LEU A 267 -19.98 -24.24 -8.91
C LEU A 267 -18.93 -23.29 -8.33
N ARG A 268 -18.03 -22.79 -9.18
CA ARG A 268 -17.00 -21.82 -8.80
C ARG A 268 -17.22 -20.48 -9.51
N ILE A 269 -17.33 -19.42 -8.72
CA ILE A 269 -17.54 -18.05 -9.21
C ILE A 269 -16.37 -17.19 -8.74
N ALA A 270 -15.77 -16.40 -9.64
CA ALA A 270 -14.63 -15.53 -9.32
C ALA A 270 -14.90 -14.07 -9.71
N ALA A 271 -14.09 -13.15 -9.19
CA ALA A 271 -14.00 -11.78 -9.69
C ALA A 271 -12.54 -11.38 -9.92
N PHE A 272 -12.31 -10.61 -10.97
CA PHE A 272 -10.99 -10.14 -11.38
C PHE A 272 -11.03 -8.65 -11.72
N ASN A 273 -10.23 -7.86 -11.01
CA ASN A 273 -9.78 -6.57 -11.56
C ASN A 273 -8.64 -6.86 -12.54
N LEU A 274 -8.70 -6.30 -13.76
CA LEU A 274 -7.71 -6.55 -14.80
C LEU A 274 -6.63 -5.46 -14.91
N GLU A 275 -6.66 -4.45 -14.04
CA GLU A 275 -5.71 -3.33 -13.98
C GLU A 275 -5.54 -2.59 -15.33
N ASN A 276 -6.64 -1.98 -15.79
CA ASN A 276 -6.77 -1.32 -17.08
C ASN A 276 -6.30 -2.21 -18.25
N TYR A 277 -6.99 -3.32 -18.50
CA TYR A 277 -6.70 -4.19 -19.64
C TYR A 277 -7.20 -3.58 -20.96
N PHE A 278 -6.30 -2.82 -21.59
CA PHE A 278 -6.49 -2.17 -22.87
C PHE A 278 -5.59 -2.81 -23.92
N ASN A 279 -6.10 -2.97 -25.14
CA ASN A 279 -5.44 -3.74 -26.20
C ASN A 279 -5.10 -2.95 -27.47
N GLY A 280 -5.23 -1.61 -27.42
CA GLY A 280 -4.87 -0.72 -28.51
C GLY A 280 -5.89 -0.74 -29.63
N ASP A 281 -5.47 -1.04 -30.86
CA ASP A 281 -6.37 -1.13 -32.02
C ASP A 281 -6.91 -2.55 -32.28
N GLY A 282 -6.63 -3.50 -31.38
CA GLY A 282 -6.99 -4.90 -31.52
C GLY A 282 -6.22 -5.67 -32.60
N LYS A 283 -5.21 -5.03 -33.24
CA LYS A 283 -4.41 -5.56 -34.36
C LYS A 283 -2.90 -5.47 -34.12
N GLY A 284 -2.50 -5.19 -32.88
CA GLY A 284 -1.10 -5.08 -32.46
C GLY A 284 -0.53 -3.65 -32.53
N GLY A 285 -1.35 -2.65 -32.87
CA GLY A 285 -1.02 -1.23 -32.83
C GLY A 285 -1.84 -0.46 -31.79
N GLY A 286 -1.88 0.88 -31.90
CA GLY A 286 -2.73 1.73 -31.05
C GLY A 286 -2.15 2.08 -29.67
N TYR A 287 -0.82 2.09 -29.54
CA TYR A 287 -0.11 2.40 -28.30
C TYR A 287 0.52 3.83 -28.32
N PRO A 288 0.65 4.50 -27.15
CA PRO A 288 0.12 4.09 -25.85
C PRO A 288 -1.40 4.13 -25.85
N THR A 289 -2.02 3.19 -25.14
CA THR A 289 -3.46 3.18 -24.94
C THR A 289 -3.88 4.35 -24.03
N LEU A 290 -5.19 4.60 -23.93
CA LEU A 290 -5.73 5.62 -23.02
C LEU A 290 -5.40 5.33 -21.54
N ARG A 291 -5.35 4.05 -21.18
CA ARG A 291 -5.06 3.52 -19.84
C ARG A 291 -4.36 2.16 -19.97
N GLY A 292 -3.57 1.76 -18.98
CA GLY A 292 -2.91 0.46 -18.98
C GLY A 292 -1.61 0.44 -19.81
N ALA A 293 -1.46 -0.57 -20.66
CA ALA A 293 -0.23 -0.84 -21.42
C ALA A 293 0.19 0.30 -22.36
N LYS A 294 1.46 0.72 -22.25
CA LYS A 294 2.04 1.77 -23.10
C LYS A 294 2.64 1.25 -24.40
N THR A 295 2.86 -0.06 -24.51
CA THR A 295 3.39 -0.73 -25.70
C THR A 295 2.74 -2.10 -25.89
N ALA A 296 2.88 -2.67 -27.09
CA ALA A 296 2.39 -4.01 -27.41
C ALA A 296 3.05 -5.09 -26.53
N GLU A 297 4.32 -4.92 -26.18
CA GLU A 297 5.05 -5.85 -25.30
C GLU A 297 4.49 -5.82 -23.87
N GLN A 298 4.16 -4.63 -23.36
CA GLN A 298 3.51 -4.50 -22.05
C GLN A 298 2.11 -5.14 -22.06
N GLN A 299 1.35 -4.98 -23.14
CA GLN A 299 0.04 -5.63 -23.27
C GLN A 299 0.16 -7.15 -23.31
N ALA A 300 1.11 -7.68 -24.09
CA ALA A 300 1.36 -9.12 -24.17
C ALA A 300 1.80 -9.69 -22.81
N ALA A 301 2.61 -8.94 -22.06
CA ALA A 301 3.01 -9.29 -20.70
C ALA A 301 1.81 -9.30 -19.73
N GLN A 302 0.96 -8.27 -19.76
CA GLN A 302 -0.28 -8.22 -18.97
C GLN A 302 -1.20 -9.39 -19.30
N GLN A 303 -1.44 -9.66 -20.60
CA GLN A 303 -2.28 -10.78 -21.04
C GLN A 303 -1.71 -12.11 -20.53
N ALA A 304 -0.40 -12.37 -20.65
CA ALA A 304 0.20 -13.61 -20.18
C ALA A 304 0.01 -13.84 -18.67
N LYS A 305 0.15 -12.79 -17.85
CA LYS A 305 -0.12 -12.84 -16.40
C LYS A 305 -1.59 -13.14 -16.13
N LEU A 306 -2.51 -12.40 -16.74
CA LEU A 306 -3.96 -12.58 -16.57
C LEU A 306 -4.43 -13.99 -16.98
N ILE A 307 -3.93 -14.52 -18.11
CA ILE A 307 -4.24 -15.87 -18.56
C ILE A 307 -3.74 -16.91 -17.55
N THR A 308 -2.55 -16.73 -17.00
CA THR A 308 -1.99 -17.59 -15.95
C THR A 308 -2.87 -17.56 -14.70
N THR A 309 -3.26 -16.38 -14.24
CA THR A 309 -4.10 -16.20 -13.05
C THR A 309 -5.49 -16.83 -13.24
N ILE A 310 -6.19 -16.50 -14.33
CA ILE A 310 -7.57 -16.96 -14.59
C ILE A 310 -7.62 -18.48 -14.78
N ARG A 311 -6.68 -19.06 -15.54
CA ARG A 311 -6.63 -20.52 -15.74
C ARG A 311 -6.36 -21.27 -14.44
N SER A 312 -5.49 -20.73 -13.57
CA SER A 312 -5.09 -21.41 -12.33
C SER A 312 -6.21 -21.47 -11.30
N LEU A 313 -7.02 -20.41 -11.15
CA LEU A 313 -8.16 -20.40 -10.21
C LEU A 313 -9.25 -21.41 -10.57
N GLY A 314 -9.32 -21.81 -11.84
CA GLY A 314 -10.26 -22.83 -12.29
C GLY A 314 -11.73 -22.43 -12.11
N ALA A 315 -12.07 -21.13 -12.15
CA ALA A 315 -13.45 -20.68 -12.04
C ALA A 315 -14.34 -21.21 -13.19
N ASP A 316 -15.64 -21.32 -12.93
CA ASP A 316 -16.63 -21.72 -13.94
C ASP A 316 -17.30 -20.50 -14.58
N VAL A 317 -17.40 -19.40 -13.84
CA VAL A 317 -17.80 -18.05 -14.31
C VAL A 317 -17.04 -17.00 -13.54
N ALA A 318 -16.73 -15.88 -14.18
CA ALA A 318 -16.04 -14.77 -13.54
C ALA A 318 -16.56 -13.41 -13.97
N ALA A 319 -16.68 -12.49 -13.00
CA ALA A 319 -16.84 -11.07 -13.25
C ALA A 319 -15.47 -10.42 -13.50
N LEU A 320 -15.43 -9.48 -14.44
CA LEU A 320 -14.24 -8.72 -14.81
C LEU A 320 -14.50 -7.23 -14.56
N MET A 321 -13.53 -6.55 -13.97
CA MET A 321 -13.45 -5.09 -13.86
C MET A 321 -12.24 -4.60 -14.64
N GLU A 322 -12.17 -3.28 -14.87
CA GLU A 322 -11.00 -2.66 -15.50
C GLU A 322 -10.72 -3.18 -16.93
N LEU A 323 -11.78 -3.53 -17.66
CA LEU A 323 -11.76 -3.99 -19.05
C LEU A 323 -12.00 -2.80 -19.99
N GLU A 324 -11.27 -2.71 -21.10
CA GLU A 324 -11.52 -1.69 -22.12
C GLU A 324 -12.93 -1.79 -22.73
N ASN A 325 -13.57 -0.64 -22.95
CA ASN A 325 -14.87 -0.52 -23.57
C ASN A 325 -14.76 -0.24 -25.07
N ASP A 326 -14.29 -1.24 -25.81
CA ASP A 326 -14.11 -1.24 -27.27
C ASP A 326 -15.11 -2.17 -28.00
N GLY A 327 -16.18 -2.56 -27.30
CA GLY A 327 -17.24 -3.43 -27.79
C GLY A 327 -17.00 -4.92 -27.59
N TYR A 328 -17.61 -5.74 -28.46
CA TYR A 328 -17.62 -7.21 -28.39
C TYR A 328 -17.22 -7.89 -29.70
N GLY A 329 -16.82 -7.09 -30.70
CA GLY A 329 -16.46 -7.58 -32.02
C GLY A 329 -15.09 -8.28 -32.04
N PRO A 330 -14.73 -8.92 -33.17
CA PRO A 330 -13.39 -9.46 -33.36
C PRO A 330 -12.30 -8.41 -33.11
N GLY A 331 -11.33 -8.73 -32.27
CA GLY A 331 -10.24 -7.84 -31.90
C GLY A 331 -10.52 -6.97 -30.68
N SER A 332 -11.74 -6.96 -30.14
CA SER A 332 -12.02 -6.28 -28.86
C SER A 332 -11.24 -6.89 -27.70
N ALA A 333 -11.00 -6.12 -26.65
CA ALA A 333 -10.24 -6.58 -25.48
C ALA A 333 -10.81 -7.87 -24.87
N ILE A 334 -12.14 -7.99 -24.76
CA ILE A 334 -12.79 -9.20 -24.23
C ILE A 334 -12.68 -10.40 -25.19
N ASP A 335 -12.76 -10.16 -26.50
CA ASP A 335 -12.60 -11.20 -27.52
C ASP A 335 -11.17 -11.74 -27.52
N GLN A 336 -10.17 -10.86 -27.47
CA GLN A 336 -8.77 -11.26 -27.38
C GLN A 336 -8.45 -12.03 -26.09
N LEU A 337 -8.94 -11.55 -24.94
CA LEU A 337 -8.75 -12.25 -23.67
C LEU A 337 -9.34 -13.67 -23.71
N VAL A 338 -10.58 -13.83 -24.19
CA VAL A 338 -11.23 -15.15 -24.27
C VAL A 338 -10.57 -16.06 -25.30
N ARG A 339 -10.10 -15.53 -26.45
CA ARG A 339 -9.31 -16.31 -27.40
C ARG A 339 -8.02 -16.82 -26.78
N ALA A 340 -7.28 -15.95 -26.10
CA ALA A 340 -6.05 -16.31 -25.40
C ALA A 340 -6.30 -17.33 -24.28
N LEU A 341 -7.44 -17.24 -23.56
CA LEU A 341 -7.84 -18.23 -22.56
C LEU A 341 -8.09 -19.63 -23.16
N ASN A 342 -8.58 -19.69 -24.39
CA ASN A 342 -8.87 -20.96 -25.08
C ASN A 342 -7.70 -21.50 -25.89
N GLU A 343 -6.71 -20.67 -26.22
CA GLU A 343 -5.58 -21.05 -27.06
C GLU A 343 -4.77 -22.20 -26.44
N GLY A 344 -4.52 -23.24 -27.24
CA GLY A 344 -3.77 -24.43 -26.82
C GLY A 344 -4.49 -25.35 -25.81
N GLN A 345 -5.76 -25.10 -25.49
CA GLN A 345 -6.50 -25.90 -24.48
C GLN A 345 -7.30 -27.07 -25.08
N GLY A 346 -7.38 -27.20 -26.41
CA GLY A 346 -8.15 -28.25 -27.06
C GLY A 346 -9.61 -28.28 -26.61
N LYS A 347 -10.09 -29.43 -26.12
CA LYS A 347 -11.47 -29.58 -25.60
C LYS A 347 -11.74 -28.80 -24.31
N ASP A 348 -10.68 -28.43 -23.58
CA ASP A 348 -10.76 -27.64 -22.36
C ASP A 348 -10.78 -26.13 -22.64
N GLY A 349 -10.68 -25.72 -23.92
CA GLY A 349 -10.83 -24.34 -24.39
C GLY A 349 -12.29 -23.97 -24.65
N ASP A 350 -13.06 -23.82 -23.59
CA ASP A 350 -14.51 -23.60 -23.65
C ASP A 350 -14.98 -22.26 -23.06
N TRP A 351 -14.06 -21.33 -22.79
CA TRP A 351 -14.40 -19.99 -22.31
C TRP A 351 -15.21 -19.21 -23.35
N LYS A 352 -16.24 -18.52 -22.88
CA LYS A 352 -17.05 -17.55 -23.63
C LYS A 352 -17.23 -16.30 -22.79
N PHE A 353 -17.64 -15.21 -23.42
CA PHE A 353 -18.05 -14.00 -22.72
C PHE A 353 -19.55 -13.74 -22.89
N VAL A 354 -20.11 -12.95 -21.98
CA VAL A 354 -21.45 -12.39 -22.08
C VAL A 354 -21.42 -11.16 -22.97
N ASP A 355 -22.25 -11.15 -24.02
CA ASP A 355 -22.32 -10.09 -25.03
C ASP A 355 -23.62 -9.27 -24.85
N ALA A 356 -23.49 -8.07 -24.28
CA ALA A 356 -24.58 -7.11 -24.11
C ALA A 356 -24.88 -6.30 -25.39
N LYS A 357 -24.23 -6.62 -26.53
CA LYS A 357 -24.26 -5.93 -27.83
C LYS A 357 -23.60 -4.56 -27.85
N GLN A 358 -23.87 -3.73 -26.84
CA GLN A 358 -23.23 -2.43 -26.65
C GLN A 358 -22.86 -2.25 -25.18
N GLY A 359 -21.86 -1.42 -24.90
CA GLY A 359 -21.45 -1.07 -23.53
C GLY A 359 -20.94 -2.27 -22.70
N PRO A 360 -21.21 -2.31 -21.38
CA PRO A 360 -22.17 -1.46 -20.66
C PRO A 360 -21.69 -0.02 -20.49
N GLY A 361 -22.54 0.97 -20.80
CA GLY A 361 -22.19 2.39 -20.78
C GLY A 361 -21.16 2.81 -21.83
N ASP A 362 -20.70 4.06 -21.73
CA ASP A 362 -19.76 4.71 -22.65
C ASP A 362 -18.39 5.05 -22.02
N ASN A 363 -18.22 4.75 -20.72
CA ASN A 363 -16.94 4.94 -20.05
C ASN A 363 -15.86 4.05 -20.72
N PRO A 364 -14.64 4.54 -20.96
CA PRO A 364 -13.57 3.75 -21.58
C PRO A 364 -13.20 2.47 -20.82
N ILE A 365 -13.52 2.43 -19.52
CA ILE A 365 -13.37 1.25 -18.67
C ILE A 365 -14.77 0.71 -18.36
N ARG A 366 -14.99 -0.60 -18.53
CA ARG A 366 -16.25 -1.29 -18.23
C ARG A 366 -16.03 -2.56 -17.42
N VAL A 367 -17.14 -3.18 -17.05
CA VAL A 367 -17.17 -4.55 -16.52
C VAL A 367 -17.41 -5.57 -17.64
N GLY A 368 -17.15 -6.85 -17.35
CA GLY A 368 -17.43 -7.98 -18.22
C GLY A 368 -17.78 -9.24 -17.43
N ILE A 369 -18.29 -10.27 -18.12
CA ILE A 369 -18.49 -11.61 -17.55
C ILE A 369 -17.98 -12.65 -18.54
N ILE A 370 -17.14 -13.57 -18.07
CA ILE A 370 -16.67 -14.75 -18.82
C ILE A 370 -17.10 -16.05 -18.14
N TYR A 371 -17.32 -17.12 -18.89
CA TYR A 371 -17.82 -18.40 -18.36
C TYR A 371 -17.36 -19.61 -19.17
N ARG A 372 -17.31 -20.78 -18.51
CA ARG A 372 -17.01 -22.10 -19.09
C ARG A 372 -18.27 -22.67 -19.72
N SER A 373 -18.35 -22.67 -21.05
CA SER A 373 -19.56 -23.08 -21.77
C SER A 373 -19.85 -24.58 -21.75
N ALA A 374 -18.88 -25.42 -21.35
CA ALA A 374 -19.11 -26.84 -21.10
C ALA A 374 -19.86 -27.09 -19.77
N LYS A 375 -19.83 -26.12 -18.84
CA LYS A 375 -20.48 -26.23 -17.51
C LYS A 375 -21.74 -25.39 -17.39
N LEU A 376 -21.72 -24.18 -17.93
CA LEU A 376 -22.76 -23.18 -17.74
C LEU A 376 -23.41 -22.79 -19.06
N SER A 377 -24.73 -22.65 -19.02
CA SER A 377 -25.53 -22.07 -20.10
C SER A 377 -26.16 -20.75 -19.63
N PRO A 378 -26.01 -19.65 -20.38
CA PRO A 378 -26.77 -18.43 -20.12
C PRO A 378 -28.29 -18.69 -20.20
N VAL A 379 -29.05 -18.04 -19.33
CA VAL A 379 -30.51 -18.05 -19.32
C VAL A 379 -30.99 -16.63 -19.62
N GLY A 380 -31.83 -16.47 -20.64
CA GLY A 380 -32.31 -15.15 -21.05
C GLY A 380 -31.23 -14.26 -21.68
N LYS A 381 -31.54 -12.96 -21.78
CA LYS A 381 -30.60 -11.94 -22.26
C LYS A 381 -29.81 -11.36 -21.08
N PRO A 382 -28.57 -10.90 -21.29
CA PRO A 382 -27.90 -10.09 -20.29
C PRO A 382 -28.65 -8.78 -20.05
N ALA A 383 -28.49 -8.23 -18.86
CA ALA A 383 -29.10 -6.97 -18.45
C ALA A 383 -28.04 -5.99 -17.95
N VAL A 384 -28.25 -4.71 -18.23
CA VAL A 384 -27.38 -3.60 -17.79
C VAL A 384 -28.22 -2.52 -17.10
N LEU A 385 -27.62 -1.78 -16.18
CA LEU A 385 -28.28 -0.69 -15.44
C LEU A 385 -27.71 0.67 -15.84
N GLU A 386 -28.19 1.22 -16.95
CA GLU A 386 -27.77 2.52 -17.47
C GLU A 386 -28.65 3.64 -16.90
N ARG A 387 -28.41 3.96 -15.62
CA ARG A 387 -29.07 5.05 -14.90
C ARG A 387 -28.12 5.64 -13.87
N GLU A 388 -28.03 6.97 -13.82
CA GLU A 388 -27.24 7.69 -12.81
C GLU A 388 -27.50 7.13 -11.40
N PRO A 389 -26.44 6.88 -10.60
CA PRO A 389 -25.02 7.20 -10.83
C PRO A 389 -24.22 6.26 -11.76
N PHE A 390 -24.85 5.22 -12.31
CA PHE A 390 -24.19 4.33 -13.26
C PHE A 390 -24.09 4.97 -14.65
N GLY A 391 -22.90 4.96 -15.24
CA GLY A 391 -22.53 5.68 -16.47
C GLY A 391 -21.22 6.44 -16.27
N GLU A 392 -21.30 7.77 -16.22
CA GLU A 392 -20.15 8.66 -16.06
C GLU A 392 -19.37 8.42 -14.75
N ARG A 393 -20.08 8.17 -13.65
CA ARG A 393 -19.50 8.01 -12.32
C ARG A 393 -19.15 6.54 -12.03
N SER A 394 -20.14 5.77 -11.57
CA SER A 394 -19.97 4.32 -11.35
C SER A 394 -20.09 3.58 -12.68
N ARG A 395 -19.29 2.53 -12.91
CA ARG A 395 -19.41 1.75 -14.15
C ARG A 395 -20.74 1.03 -14.18
N VAL A 396 -21.35 1.00 -15.36
CA VAL A 396 -22.64 0.34 -15.59
C VAL A 396 -22.48 -1.15 -15.28
N PRO A 397 -23.27 -1.72 -14.34
CA PRO A 397 -23.16 -3.12 -13.97
C PRO A 397 -23.76 -4.03 -15.04
N LEU A 398 -23.23 -5.25 -15.12
CA LEU A 398 -23.68 -6.28 -16.06
C LEU A 398 -24.19 -7.48 -15.28
N ALA A 399 -25.44 -7.88 -15.54
CA ALA A 399 -26.05 -9.07 -14.97
C ALA A 399 -26.31 -10.13 -16.04
N GLN A 400 -26.01 -11.39 -15.72
CA GLN A 400 -26.39 -12.54 -16.55
C GLN A 400 -26.85 -13.68 -15.63
N ALA A 401 -28.01 -14.24 -15.96
CA ALA A 401 -28.46 -15.48 -15.36
C ALA A 401 -27.77 -16.67 -16.04
N PHE A 402 -27.35 -17.65 -15.25
CA PHE A 402 -26.74 -18.89 -15.71
C PHE A 402 -27.46 -20.08 -15.12
N ARG A 403 -27.28 -21.22 -15.77
CA ARG A 403 -27.70 -22.51 -15.26
C ARG A 403 -26.60 -23.54 -15.44
N MET A 404 -26.36 -24.34 -14.40
CA MET A 404 -25.50 -25.51 -14.49
C MET A 404 -26.26 -26.70 -15.08
N GLY A 405 -25.75 -27.22 -16.20
CA GLY A 405 -26.38 -28.34 -16.90
C GLY A 405 -27.82 -28.06 -17.40
N ARG A 406 -28.57 -29.13 -17.70
CA ARG A 406 -29.92 -29.03 -18.29
C ARG A 406 -31.06 -28.84 -17.29
N ASN A 407 -30.84 -29.07 -16.00
CA ASN A 407 -31.90 -29.07 -14.98
C ASN A 407 -31.53 -28.28 -13.72
N GLY A 408 -30.35 -27.63 -13.66
CA GLY A 408 -29.97 -26.83 -12.50
C GLY A 408 -30.92 -25.65 -12.27
N ALA A 409 -30.99 -25.16 -11.04
CA ALA A 409 -31.69 -23.92 -10.75
C ALA A 409 -30.89 -22.74 -11.37
N PRO A 410 -31.55 -21.76 -12.01
CA PRO A 410 -30.86 -20.58 -12.49
C PRO A 410 -30.31 -19.76 -11.32
N PHE A 411 -29.17 -19.10 -11.52
CA PHE A 411 -28.59 -18.11 -10.59
C PHE A 411 -28.10 -16.91 -11.39
N VAL A 412 -28.00 -15.74 -10.77
CA VAL A 412 -27.60 -14.48 -11.41
C VAL A 412 -26.22 -14.05 -10.92
N VAL A 413 -25.33 -13.74 -11.87
CA VAL A 413 -24.02 -13.15 -11.61
C VAL A 413 -24.09 -11.67 -12.01
N VAL A 414 -23.68 -10.76 -11.13
CA VAL A 414 -23.71 -9.32 -11.36
C VAL A 414 -22.33 -8.71 -11.15
N ALA A 415 -21.66 -8.35 -12.24
CA ALA A 415 -20.37 -7.68 -12.22
C ALA A 415 -20.56 -6.18 -11.93
N ASN A 416 -19.81 -5.65 -10.95
CA ASN A 416 -19.87 -4.25 -10.54
C ASN A 416 -18.47 -3.61 -10.51
N HIS A 417 -18.42 -2.30 -10.77
CA HIS A 417 -17.23 -1.48 -10.56
C HIS A 417 -17.69 -0.06 -10.20
N PHE A 418 -17.76 0.24 -8.89
CA PHE A 418 -18.28 1.53 -8.40
C PHE A 418 -17.26 2.66 -8.55
N LYS A 419 -17.74 3.91 -8.45
CA LYS A 419 -16.89 5.11 -8.53
C LYS A 419 -15.72 5.06 -7.54
N SER A 420 -14.51 5.27 -8.04
CA SER A 420 -13.29 5.34 -7.22
C SER A 420 -13.29 6.45 -6.17
N LYS A 421 -12.48 6.27 -5.12
CA LYS A 421 -12.35 7.17 -3.97
C LYS A 421 -11.58 8.48 -4.26
N GLY A 422 -11.08 8.68 -5.49
CA GLY A 422 -10.30 9.85 -5.88
C GLY A 422 -11.11 11.17 -5.93
N CYS A 423 -10.51 12.26 -5.47
CA CYS A 423 -11.21 13.51 -5.14
C CYS A 423 -11.23 14.61 -6.21
N SER A 424 -10.63 14.40 -7.38
CA SER A 424 -10.33 15.45 -8.37
C SER A 424 -11.48 16.45 -8.63
N ASP A 425 -12.69 15.94 -8.83
CA ASP A 425 -13.90 16.75 -9.13
C ASP A 425 -15.02 16.53 -8.10
N ALA A 426 -14.66 16.09 -6.90
CA ALA A 426 -15.61 15.77 -5.84
C ALA A 426 -16.09 17.06 -5.15
N SER A 427 -17.40 17.18 -4.92
CA SER A 427 -17.99 18.36 -4.27
C SER A 427 -19.25 18.00 -3.49
N GLY A 428 -19.70 18.90 -2.60
CA GLY A 428 -20.89 18.68 -1.79
C GLY A 428 -20.79 17.40 -0.95
N ALA A 429 -21.81 16.54 -1.04
CA ALA A 429 -21.85 15.25 -0.33
C ALA A 429 -20.82 14.22 -0.86
N ASP A 430 -20.25 14.45 -2.04
CA ASP A 430 -19.19 13.62 -2.60
C ASP A 430 -17.79 14.12 -2.25
N ALA A 431 -17.63 15.33 -1.71
CA ALA A 431 -16.35 15.78 -1.17
C ALA A 431 -15.89 14.85 -0.02
N ASP A 432 -14.59 14.84 0.27
CA ASP A 432 -14.09 14.08 1.42
C ASP A 432 -14.65 14.68 2.70
N GLN A 433 -15.41 13.87 3.44
CA GLN A 433 -15.98 14.27 4.72
C GLN A 433 -14.98 14.08 5.87
N ASN A 434 -13.76 13.61 5.58
CA ASN A 434 -12.69 13.29 6.54
C ASN A 434 -13.13 12.26 7.60
N ASP A 435 -14.04 11.36 7.21
CA ASP A 435 -14.58 10.27 8.04
C ASP A 435 -13.92 8.91 7.73
N GLY A 436 -12.87 8.92 6.90
CA GLY A 436 -12.15 7.74 6.43
C GLY A 436 -12.79 7.01 5.25
N GLN A 437 -13.92 7.49 4.73
CA GLN A 437 -14.59 6.87 3.58
C GLN A 437 -14.13 7.42 2.24
N GLY A 438 -13.44 8.56 2.22
CA GLY A 438 -12.92 9.22 1.03
C GLY A 438 -14.01 9.79 0.13
N CYS A 439 -13.61 10.43 -0.97
CA CYS A 439 -14.54 11.08 -1.88
C CYS A 439 -15.51 10.10 -2.56
N TRP A 440 -16.60 10.64 -3.09
CA TRP A 440 -17.66 9.93 -3.80
C TRP A 440 -18.42 8.89 -2.95
N ASN A 441 -18.36 8.99 -1.63
CA ASN A 441 -19.08 8.04 -0.75
C ASN A 441 -20.61 8.14 -0.96
N ALA A 442 -21.16 9.36 -1.07
CA ALA A 442 -22.59 9.55 -1.33
C ALA A 442 -23.03 8.93 -2.67
N THR A 443 -22.25 9.13 -3.74
CA THR A 443 -22.46 8.47 -5.04
C THR A 443 -22.37 6.95 -4.95
N ARG A 444 -21.42 6.40 -4.20
CA ARG A 444 -21.31 4.94 -3.97
C ARG A 444 -22.53 4.40 -3.21
N VAL A 445 -23.04 5.12 -2.21
CA VAL A 445 -24.28 4.77 -1.50
C VAL A 445 -25.50 4.81 -2.42
N ALA A 446 -25.61 5.83 -3.27
CA ALA A 446 -26.68 5.91 -4.28
C ALA A 446 -26.59 4.73 -5.27
N SER A 447 -25.38 4.36 -5.70
CA SER A 447 -25.12 3.19 -6.55
C SER A 447 -25.60 1.89 -5.89
N ALA A 448 -25.28 1.68 -4.62
CA ALA A 448 -25.71 0.52 -3.83
C ALA A 448 -27.24 0.39 -3.75
N ARG A 449 -27.96 1.46 -3.39
CA ARG A 449 -29.43 1.46 -3.31
C ARG A 449 -30.06 1.17 -4.66
N LEU A 450 -29.54 1.82 -5.71
CA LEU A 450 -30.03 1.67 -7.06
C LEU A 450 -29.83 0.23 -7.58
N LEU A 451 -28.66 -0.35 -7.31
CA LEU A 451 -28.34 -1.74 -7.67
C LEU A 451 -29.31 -2.72 -6.98
N HIS A 452 -29.54 -2.58 -5.68
CA HIS A 452 -30.50 -3.42 -4.95
C HIS A 452 -31.91 -3.32 -5.53
N GLN A 453 -32.41 -2.10 -5.79
CA GLN A 453 -33.74 -1.87 -6.35
C GLN A 453 -33.90 -2.47 -7.75
N TRP A 454 -32.88 -2.34 -8.60
CA TRP A 454 -32.90 -2.92 -9.94
C TRP A 454 -33.02 -4.44 -9.92
N LEU A 455 -32.36 -5.10 -8.98
CA LEU A 455 -32.42 -6.56 -8.89
C LEU A 455 -33.75 -7.09 -8.35
N GLN A 456 -34.57 -6.25 -7.71
CA GLN A 456 -35.94 -6.64 -7.33
C GLN A 456 -36.88 -6.80 -8.52
N SER A 457 -36.54 -6.28 -9.71
CA SER A 457 -37.39 -6.38 -10.91
C SER A 457 -37.13 -7.62 -11.76
N ASP A 458 -36.23 -8.51 -11.35
CA ASP A 458 -35.69 -9.61 -12.17
C ASP A 458 -35.25 -9.12 -13.56
N PRO A 459 -34.17 -8.31 -13.63
CA PRO A 459 -33.77 -7.68 -14.89
C PRO A 459 -33.32 -8.68 -15.96
N THR A 460 -32.99 -9.91 -15.56
CA THR A 460 -32.63 -11.00 -16.47
C THR A 460 -33.84 -11.78 -17.01
N GLY A 461 -35.01 -11.63 -16.40
CA GLY A 461 -36.21 -12.42 -16.69
C GLY A 461 -36.04 -13.91 -16.40
N SER A 462 -35.14 -14.29 -15.49
CA SER A 462 -34.80 -15.69 -15.20
C SER A 462 -35.69 -16.32 -14.14
N GLY A 463 -36.43 -15.50 -13.38
CA GLY A 463 -37.20 -15.90 -12.21
C GLY A 463 -36.34 -16.27 -11.00
N SER A 464 -35.01 -16.16 -11.07
CA SER A 464 -34.11 -16.51 -9.97
C SER A 464 -33.98 -15.39 -8.96
N LYS A 465 -33.92 -15.76 -7.69
CA LYS A 465 -33.53 -14.89 -6.57
C LYS A 465 -32.14 -15.20 -6.04
N ASP A 466 -31.49 -16.23 -6.59
CA ASP A 466 -30.14 -16.63 -6.23
C ASP A 466 -29.18 -15.74 -7.00
N THR A 467 -28.67 -14.71 -6.34
CA THR A 467 -27.85 -13.67 -6.97
C THR A 467 -26.56 -13.46 -6.21
N VAL A 468 -25.47 -13.27 -6.94
CA VAL A 468 -24.16 -12.85 -6.42
C VAL A 468 -23.80 -11.51 -7.04
N LEU A 469 -23.64 -10.50 -6.19
CA LEU A 469 -22.97 -9.24 -6.55
C LEU A 469 -21.48 -9.42 -6.30
N LEU A 470 -20.64 -9.16 -7.30
CA LEU A 470 -19.21 -9.25 -7.11
C LEU A 470 -18.43 -8.28 -7.97
N GLY A 471 -17.27 -7.88 -7.46
CA GLY A 471 -16.35 -6.96 -8.11
C GLY A 471 -15.91 -5.84 -7.17
N ASP A 472 -15.39 -4.76 -7.76
CA ASP A 472 -14.83 -3.63 -7.03
C ASP A 472 -15.91 -2.62 -6.65
N PHE A 473 -16.24 -2.54 -5.36
CA PHE A 473 -17.19 -1.56 -4.83
C PHE A 473 -16.53 -0.23 -4.45
N ASN A 474 -15.21 -0.14 -4.58
CA ASN A 474 -14.38 1.00 -4.19
C ASN A 474 -14.71 1.46 -2.77
N ALA A 475 -15.01 0.51 -1.88
CA ALA A 475 -15.41 0.77 -0.50
C ALA A 475 -14.95 -0.36 0.41
N TYR A 476 -14.42 0.00 1.58
CA TYR A 476 -14.05 -0.97 2.61
C TYR A 476 -15.29 -1.52 3.33
N ALA A 477 -15.15 -2.67 4.01
CA ALA A 477 -16.29 -3.45 4.49
C ALA A 477 -17.24 -2.72 5.47
N MET A 478 -16.72 -1.74 6.20
CA MET A 478 -17.50 -0.96 7.16
C MET A 478 -17.90 0.42 6.64
N GLU A 479 -17.69 0.69 5.35
CA GLU A 479 -18.17 1.90 4.68
C GLU A 479 -19.65 1.80 4.28
N ASP A 480 -20.29 2.96 4.16
CA ASP A 480 -21.71 3.13 3.92
C ASP A 480 -22.29 2.35 2.73
N PRO A 481 -21.67 2.27 1.54
CA PRO A 481 -22.25 1.50 0.42
C PRO A 481 -22.36 0.00 0.73
N ILE A 482 -21.35 -0.60 1.39
CA ILE A 482 -21.38 -2.01 1.78
C ILE A 482 -22.41 -2.22 2.89
N ARG A 483 -22.44 -1.34 3.90
CA ARG A 483 -23.42 -1.39 5.00
C ARG A 483 -24.86 -1.20 4.51
N THR A 484 -25.07 -0.38 3.48
CA THR A 484 -26.37 -0.22 2.83
C THR A 484 -26.84 -1.54 2.24
N LEU A 485 -26.01 -2.21 1.43
CA LEU A 485 -26.36 -3.51 0.86
C LEU A 485 -26.59 -4.58 1.93
N ASN A 486 -25.80 -4.59 3.01
CA ASN A 486 -26.01 -5.48 4.15
C ASN A 486 -27.37 -5.24 4.83
N THR A 487 -27.78 -3.98 4.97
CA THR A 487 -29.09 -3.59 5.53
C THR A 487 -30.24 -4.06 4.63
N ASP A 488 -30.02 -4.05 3.31
CA ASP A 488 -30.95 -4.56 2.30
C ASP A 488 -30.96 -6.12 2.21
N GLY A 489 -30.22 -6.81 3.08
CA GLY A 489 -30.25 -8.27 3.24
C GLY A 489 -29.18 -9.04 2.46
N TRP A 490 -28.26 -8.35 1.78
CA TRP A 490 -27.10 -8.99 1.16
C TRP A 490 -26.09 -9.45 2.23
N GLN A 491 -25.44 -10.59 1.99
CA GLN A 491 -24.50 -11.19 2.95
C GLN A 491 -23.11 -11.28 2.35
N ASP A 492 -22.12 -10.75 3.06
CA ASP A 492 -20.71 -10.88 2.71
C ASP A 492 -20.24 -12.34 2.70
N ALA A 493 -19.79 -12.82 1.54
CA ALA A 493 -19.38 -14.21 1.34
C ALA A 493 -18.23 -14.63 2.26
N PHE A 494 -17.26 -13.75 2.52
CA PHE A 494 -16.11 -14.07 3.38
C PHE A 494 -16.54 -14.20 4.83
N LYS A 495 -17.46 -13.34 5.27
CA LYS A 495 -18.08 -13.45 6.60
C LYS A 495 -18.89 -14.75 6.73
N VAL A 496 -19.69 -15.10 5.72
CA VAL A 496 -20.47 -16.36 5.71
C VAL A 496 -19.55 -17.58 5.74
N ALA A 497 -18.42 -17.53 5.02
CA ALA A 497 -17.43 -18.60 4.99
C ALA A 497 -16.53 -18.65 6.24
N GLY A 498 -16.63 -17.68 7.16
CA GLY A 498 -15.81 -17.62 8.37
C GLY A 498 -14.34 -17.25 8.11
N VAL A 499 -14.04 -16.55 7.01
CA VAL A 499 -12.70 -16.05 6.71
C VAL A 499 -12.39 -14.89 7.65
N ALA A 500 -11.34 -15.03 8.45
CA ALA A 500 -10.85 -13.96 9.32
C ALA A 500 -10.04 -12.96 8.49
N GLN A 501 -10.35 -11.68 8.62
CA GLN A 501 -9.56 -10.59 8.04
C GLN A 501 -9.23 -10.76 6.54
N PRO A 502 -10.23 -10.97 5.67
CA PRO A 502 -10.01 -10.98 4.22
C PRO A 502 -9.49 -9.61 3.73
N TYR A 503 -8.70 -9.62 2.66
CA TYR A 503 -8.18 -8.41 2.03
C TYR A 503 -7.86 -8.66 0.55
N SER A 504 -8.15 -7.66 -0.27
CA SER A 504 -7.86 -7.70 -1.71
C SER A 504 -6.90 -6.61 -2.16
N TYR A 505 -6.55 -5.67 -1.27
CA TYR A 505 -5.87 -4.43 -1.63
C TYR A 505 -4.99 -3.88 -0.48
N VAL A 506 -3.85 -3.29 -0.84
CA VAL A 506 -2.98 -2.56 0.09
C VAL A 506 -2.76 -1.14 -0.45
N TYR A 507 -3.02 -0.13 0.37
CA TYR A 507 -2.86 1.27 0.00
C TYR A 507 -2.18 2.07 1.11
N ASN A 508 -1.10 2.80 0.78
CA ASN A 508 -0.29 3.58 1.72
C ASN A 508 0.17 2.79 2.97
N GLY A 509 0.37 1.49 2.76
CA GLY A 509 0.74 0.52 3.78
C GLY A 509 -0.39 0.03 4.68
N LEU A 510 -1.64 0.29 4.34
CA LEU A 510 -2.83 -0.17 5.06
C LEU A 510 -3.55 -1.24 4.24
N THR A 511 -3.89 -2.35 4.90
CA THR A 511 -4.53 -3.53 4.30
C THR A 511 -6.06 -3.43 4.39
N GLY A 512 -6.76 -3.80 3.32
CA GLY A 512 -8.23 -3.91 3.32
C GLY A 512 -8.78 -4.53 2.04
N ARG A 513 -10.09 -4.50 1.85
CA ARG A 513 -10.74 -5.03 0.63
C ARG A 513 -11.64 -3.99 -0.04
N LEU A 514 -11.44 -3.82 -1.34
CA LEU A 514 -12.34 -3.07 -2.21
C LEU A 514 -13.20 -4.01 -3.06
N ASP A 515 -12.71 -5.24 -3.29
CA ASP A 515 -13.42 -6.29 -3.98
C ASP A 515 -14.27 -7.06 -3.00
N HIS A 516 -15.58 -7.10 -3.25
CA HIS A 516 -16.53 -7.80 -2.41
C HIS A 516 -17.29 -8.85 -3.20
N ALA A 517 -17.78 -9.86 -2.48
CA ALA A 517 -18.80 -10.77 -2.94
C ALA A 517 -19.98 -10.72 -1.96
N LEU A 518 -21.10 -10.17 -2.41
CA LEU A 518 -22.31 -10.01 -1.61
C LEU A 518 -23.41 -10.94 -2.16
N LEU A 519 -23.91 -11.82 -1.31
CA LEU A 519 -24.78 -12.93 -1.65
C LEU A 519 -26.21 -12.64 -1.26
N SER A 520 -27.17 -12.97 -2.13
CA SER A 520 -28.56 -13.05 -1.69
C SER A 520 -28.71 -14.17 -0.65
N PRO A 521 -29.75 -14.18 0.19
CA PRO A 521 -29.91 -15.21 1.23
C PRO A 521 -29.86 -16.65 0.69
N GLY A 522 -30.42 -16.90 -0.50
CA GLY A 522 -30.37 -18.21 -1.16
C GLY A 522 -28.95 -18.60 -1.59
N MET A 523 -28.20 -17.67 -2.18
CA MET A 523 -26.80 -17.91 -2.53
C MET A 523 -25.91 -18.09 -1.29
N ALA A 524 -26.16 -17.35 -0.21
CA ALA A 524 -25.44 -17.50 1.05
C ALA A 524 -25.60 -18.90 1.65
N ALA A 525 -26.82 -19.46 1.61
CA ALA A 525 -27.08 -20.81 2.09
C ALA A 525 -26.36 -21.91 1.27
N ARG A 526 -26.01 -21.61 0.01
CA ARG A 526 -25.32 -22.53 -0.91
C ARG A 526 -23.80 -22.40 -0.84
N LEU A 527 -23.26 -21.39 -0.15
CA LEU A 527 -21.83 -21.13 -0.08
C LEU A 527 -21.12 -22.26 0.67
N LYS A 528 -19.99 -22.72 0.12
CA LYS A 528 -19.12 -23.76 0.68
C LYS A 528 -17.70 -23.30 0.96
N GLY A 529 -17.30 -22.16 0.43
CA GLY A 529 -16.02 -21.54 0.72
C GLY A 529 -15.84 -20.23 -0.05
N ALA A 530 -15.03 -19.36 0.52
CA ALA A 530 -14.56 -18.13 -0.10
C ALA A 530 -13.06 -18.00 0.17
N ALA A 531 -12.31 -17.53 -0.81
CA ALA A 531 -10.88 -17.28 -0.68
C ALA A 531 -10.43 -16.16 -1.62
N GLU A 532 -9.40 -15.43 -1.20
CA GLU A 532 -8.61 -14.55 -2.05
C GLU A 532 -7.30 -15.25 -2.41
N TRP A 533 -6.80 -15.04 -3.62
CA TRP A 533 -5.47 -15.49 -3.99
C TRP A 533 -4.50 -14.33 -3.95
N HIS A 534 -3.69 -14.25 -2.90
CA HIS A 534 -2.74 -13.16 -2.68
C HIS A 534 -1.55 -13.21 -3.65
N THR A 535 -1.79 -12.94 -4.93
CA THR A 535 -0.77 -12.84 -5.99
C THR A 535 -0.45 -11.40 -6.36
N ASN A 536 -1.22 -10.43 -5.87
CA ASN A 536 -1.23 -9.05 -6.35
C ASN A 536 -1.00 -8.03 -5.23
N ALA A 537 -1.91 -7.93 -4.25
CA ALA A 537 -1.94 -6.80 -3.31
C ALA A 537 -0.65 -6.61 -2.50
N ASP A 538 0.08 -7.70 -2.28
CA ASP A 538 1.33 -7.70 -1.53
C ASP A 538 2.57 -7.53 -2.38
N GLU A 539 2.48 -7.73 -3.70
CA GLU A 539 3.64 -7.62 -4.59
C GLU A 539 4.01 -6.14 -4.80
N ALA A 540 5.31 -5.88 -4.98
CA ALA A 540 5.78 -4.57 -5.40
C ALA A 540 5.14 -4.15 -6.75
N ASP A 541 4.79 -2.87 -6.90
CA ASP A 541 4.20 -2.33 -8.14
C ASP A 541 5.04 -2.63 -9.38
N ASP A 542 6.36 -2.52 -9.24
CA ASP A 542 7.30 -2.77 -10.34
C ASP A 542 7.41 -4.25 -10.73
N ALA A 543 6.84 -5.19 -9.97
CA ALA A 543 6.76 -6.60 -10.37
C ALA A 543 5.76 -6.84 -11.52
N GLY A 544 4.85 -5.89 -11.72
CA GLY A 544 3.81 -5.92 -12.74
C GLY A 544 4.33 -5.79 -14.16
N TYR A 545 3.41 -5.84 -15.12
CA TYR A 545 3.70 -5.86 -16.56
C TYR A 545 4.37 -4.58 -17.08
N GLN A 546 4.21 -3.45 -16.37
CA GLN A 546 4.82 -2.17 -16.74
C GLN A 546 6.27 -2.03 -16.29
N GLY A 547 6.72 -2.84 -15.33
CA GLY A 547 8.06 -2.79 -14.74
C GLY A 547 8.90 -4.02 -15.11
N ARG A 548 9.35 -4.75 -14.10
CA ARG A 548 10.18 -5.96 -14.20
C ARG A 548 9.47 -7.15 -14.83
N ASN A 549 8.14 -7.16 -14.88
CA ASN A 549 7.33 -8.23 -15.47
C ASN A 549 7.72 -9.63 -14.91
N VAL A 550 7.60 -9.80 -13.59
CA VAL A 550 7.95 -11.07 -12.93
C VAL A 550 7.10 -12.22 -13.51
N PRO A 551 7.70 -13.35 -13.96
CA PRO A 551 6.95 -14.44 -14.58
C PRO A 551 5.90 -15.07 -13.66
N GLY A 552 4.77 -15.50 -14.23
CA GLY A 552 3.67 -16.16 -13.49
C GLY A 552 2.51 -15.20 -13.17
N PRO A 553 1.67 -15.51 -12.16
CA PRO A 553 0.49 -14.71 -11.83
C PRO A 553 0.81 -13.46 -11.01
N TRP A 554 2.06 -13.26 -10.59
CA TRP A 554 2.47 -12.22 -9.65
C TRP A 554 2.24 -10.81 -10.22
N ARG A 555 1.54 -9.96 -9.46
CA ARG A 555 1.19 -8.58 -9.85
C ARG A 555 0.56 -8.54 -11.24
N SER A 556 -0.41 -9.42 -11.49
CA SER A 556 -1.25 -9.38 -12.70
C SER A 556 -2.30 -8.27 -12.64
N SER A 557 -2.61 -7.83 -11.43
CA SER A 557 -3.42 -6.65 -11.08
C SER A 557 -2.84 -6.04 -9.80
N ASP A 558 -3.36 -4.91 -9.37
CA ASP A 558 -3.19 -4.29 -8.06
C ASP A 558 -4.18 -4.85 -7.01
N HIS A 559 -5.19 -5.60 -7.46
CA HIS A 559 -6.15 -6.27 -6.59
C HIS A 559 -5.99 -7.79 -6.63
N ASP A 560 -6.13 -8.47 -5.49
CA ASP A 560 -6.18 -9.93 -5.46
C ASP A 560 -7.52 -10.46 -6.01
N PRO A 561 -7.50 -11.52 -6.84
CA PRO A 561 -8.73 -12.15 -7.29
C PRO A 561 -9.38 -12.95 -6.16
N LEU A 562 -10.72 -12.95 -6.15
CA LEU A 562 -11.51 -13.78 -5.23
C LEU A 562 -12.09 -15.00 -5.94
N LEU A 563 -12.29 -16.07 -5.18
CA LEU A 563 -12.91 -17.32 -5.61
C LEU A 563 -13.92 -17.80 -4.58
N LEU A 564 -15.13 -18.11 -5.05
CA LEU A 564 -16.24 -18.61 -4.26
C LEU A 564 -16.62 -20.00 -4.75
N GLY A 565 -16.97 -20.88 -3.83
CA GLY A 565 -17.45 -22.22 -4.12
C GLY A 565 -18.87 -22.43 -3.58
N PHE A 566 -19.74 -23.00 -4.41
CA PHE A 566 -21.16 -23.19 -4.10
C PHE A 566 -21.64 -24.61 -4.38
N GLU A 567 -22.66 -25.03 -3.64
CA GLU A 567 -23.53 -26.13 -4.06
C GLU A 567 -24.30 -25.75 -5.36
N PRO A 568 -24.23 -26.58 -6.43
CA PRO A 568 -24.84 -26.34 -7.74
C PRO A 568 -26.36 -26.13 -7.79
#